data_AF-A0A6J4XZ63-F1
#
_entry.id   AF-A0A6J4XZ63-F1
#
_cell.length_a   1.000
_cell.length_b   1.000
_cell.length_c   1.000
_cell.angle_alpha   90.00
_cell.angle_beta   90.00
_cell.angle_gamma   90.00
#
_symmetry.space_group_name_H-M   'P 1'
#
loop_
_entity.id
_entity.type
_entity.pdbx_description
1 polymer ?
#
loop_
_entity_poly.entity_id
_entity_poly.type
_entity_poly.pdbx_seq_one_letter_code
_entity_poly.pdbx_strand_id
1 'polypeptide(L)'
;MKFASVNILLFIPIAAAVLVGTPSVGLAKDPVNTTFSGVAVEGYDPVAYFTAAKPIKGQKKFEYRWQGAKWRFSSAENLELFKAAPEKYAPQYGGY
;
A
#
# COMPACT_ATOMS: atom_id res chain seq x y z
N MET A 1 -77.19 11.25 19.69
CA MET A 1 -76.78 12.33 20.61
C MET A 1 -75.28 12.53 20.41
N LYS A 2 -74.88 13.76 20.03
CA LYS A 2 -73.53 14.43 20.03
C LYS A 2 -72.30 13.53 20.32
N PHE A 3 -71.17 13.62 19.62
CA PHE A 3 -70.40 14.84 19.32
C PHE A 3 -69.57 14.71 18.05
N ALA A 4 -69.45 15.84 17.35
CA ALA A 4 -68.48 16.09 16.29
C ALA A 4 -67.04 16.09 16.84
N SER A 5 -66.07 15.73 15.99
CA SER A 5 -64.73 16.32 16.00
C SER A 5 -64.11 16.17 14.61
N VAL A 6 -63.62 17.31 14.13
CA VAL A 6 -63.00 17.59 12.83
C VAL A 6 -61.47 17.59 13.01
N ASN A 7 -60.75 17.43 11.90
CA ASN A 7 -59.33 17.79 11.67
C ASN A 7 -58.25 16.87 12.27
N ILE A 8 -57.11 16.61 11.62
CA ILE A 8 -56.36 17.30 10.57
C ILE A 8 -55.55 16.25 9.80
N LEU A 9 -55.48 16.38 8.46
CA LEU A 9 -54.52 15.66 7.62
C LEU A 9 -53.11 16.19 7.92
N LEU A 10 -52.22 15.35 8.45
CA LEU A 10 -50.80 15.64 8.57
C LEU A 10 -50.02 14.71 7.64
N PHE A 11 -49.75 15.20 6.43
CA PHE A 11 -48.71 14.65 5.57
C PHE A 11 -47.36 14.92 6.23
N ILE A 12 -46.72 13.88 6.75
CA ILE A 12 -45.31 13.97 7.20
C ILE A 12 -44.45 13.73 5.96
N PRO A 13 -43.68 14.71 5.46
CA PRO A 13 -42.66 14.43 4.48
C PRO A 13 -41.53 13.69 5.22
N ILE A 14 -41.42 12.38 5.02
CA ILE A 14 -40.23 11.64 5.46
C ILE A 14 -39.09 12.13 4.56
N ALA A 15 -38.35 13.11 5.06
CA ALA A 15 -37.13 13.59 4.44
C ALA A 15 -36.14 12.42 4.35
N ALA A 16 -35.89 11.93 3.13
CA ALA A 16 -34.85 10.97 2.87
C ALA A 16 -33.49 11.63 3.14
N ALA A 17 -32.92 11.39 4.32
CA ALA A 17 -31.55 11.78 4.63
C ALA A 17 -30.60 10.87 3.84
N VAL A 18 -30.23 11.29 2.64
CA VAL A 18 -29.15 10.67 1.88
C VAL A 18 -27.84 11.06 2.57
N LEU A 19 -27.35 10.18 3.45
CA LEU A 19 -25.98 10.23 3.94
C LEU A 19 -25.06 9.98 2.74
N VAL A 20 -24.59 11.07 2.13
CA VAL A 20 -23.51 11.02 1.14
C VAL A 20 -22.27 10.54 1.88
N GLY A 21 -21.93 9.25 1.71
CA GLY A 21 -20.68 8.70 2.20
C GLY A 21 -19.52 9.46 1.58
N THR A 22 -18.72 10.13 2.40
CA THR A 22 -17.46 10.72 1.93
C THR A 22 -16.55 9.57 1.48
N PRO A 23 -15.97 9.61 0.27
CA PRO A 23 -14.95 8.65 -0.10
C PRO A 23 -13.78 8.87 0.85
N SER A 24 -13.58 7.91 1.76
CA SER A 24 -12.38 7.85 2.57
C SER A 24 -11.24 7.59 1.60
N VAL A 25 -10.41 8.60 1.34
CA VAL A 25 -9.16 8.42 0.60
C VAL A 25 -8.29 7.52 1.47
N GLY A 26 -8.34 6.22 1.20
CA GLY A 26 -7.43 5.27 1.82
C GLY A 26 -6.01 5.65 1.41
N LEU A 27 -5.19 6.08 2.36
CA LEU A 27 -3.75 6.15 2.15
C LEU A 27 -3.28 4.71 1.94
N ALA A 28 -3.11 4.32 0.68
CA ALA A 28 -2.52 3.03 0.34
C ALA A 28 -1.14 2.98 1.00
N LYS A 29 -0.99 2.11 2.00
CA LYS A 29 0.31 1.85 2.61
C LYS A 29 1.17 1.20 1.52
N ASP A 30 2.28 1.86 1.17
CA ASP A 30 3.17 1.34 0.14
C ASP A 30 3.55 -0.11 0.49
N PRO A 31 3.48 -1.05 -0.48
CA PRO A 31 3.72 -2.46 -0.22
C PRO A 31 5.16 -2.76 0.20
N VAL A 32 6.08 -1.79 0.04
CA VAL A 32 7.49 -1.90 0.35
C VAL A 32 7.90 -0.77 1.28
N ASN A 33 8.62 -1.09 2.36
CA ASN A 33 9.23 -0.07 3.20
C ASN A 33 10.37 0.60 2.45
N THR A 34 10.21 1.92 2.28
CA THR A 34 11.21 2.75 1.62
C THR A 34 11.75 3.83 2.54
N THR A 35 13.01 4.19 2.33
CA THR A 35 13.58 5.42 2.89
C THR A 35 12.85 6.67 2.36
N PHE A 36 13.12 7.85 2.94
CA PHE A 36 12.61 9.12 2.42
C PHE A 36 12.90 9.35 0.92
N SER A 37 13.98 8.76 0.40
CA SER A 37 14.34 8.82 -1.01
C SER A 37 13.68 7.73 -1.87
N GLY A 38 12.75 6.94 -1.35
CA GLY A 38 12.08 5.86 -2.07
C GLY A 38 12.95 4.62 -2.32
N VAL A 39 13.95 4.36 -1.47
CA VAL A 39 14.83 3.18 -1.60
C VAL A 39 14.32 2.06 -0.71
N ALA A 40 14.04 0.89 -1.30
CA ALA A 40 13.58 -0.32 -0.61
C ALA A 40 14.62 -0.81 0.41
N VAL A 41 14.15 -1.37 1.54
CA VAL A 41 14.98 -2.10 2.52
C VAL A 41 16.28 -1.37 2.89
N GLU A 42 16.18 -0.05 3.06
CA GLU A 42 17.31 0.86 3.34
C GLU A 42 18.46 0.83 2.31
N GLY A 43 18.24 0.23 1.14
CA GLY A 43 19.24 0.03 0.09
C GLY A 43 20.13 -1.18 0.31
N TYR A 44 19.74 -2.14 1.15
CA TYR A 44 20.36 -3.46 1.19
C TYR A 44 19.91 -4.32 0.01
N ASP A 45 20.79 -5.25 -0.38
CA ASP A 45 20.53 -6.22 -1.42
C ASP A 45 19.65 -7.36 -0.87
N PRO A 46 18.38 -7.48 -1.31
CA PRO A 46 17.49 -8.52 -0.82
C PRO A 46 17.95 -9.93 -1.21
N VAL A 47 18.62 -10.09 -2.35
CA VAL A 47 19.11 -11.39 -2.84
C VAL A 47 20.29 -11.87 -2.00
N ALA A 48 21.12 -10.94 -1.52
CA ALA A 48 22.27 -11.26 -0.67
C ALA A 48 21.90 -11.95 0.66
N TYR A 49 20.68 -11.74 1.17
CA TYR A 49 20.19 -12.49 2.33
C TYR A 49 20.09 -14.00 2.05
N PHE A 50 19.80 -14.38 0.82
CA PHE A 50 19.64 -15.78 0.40
C PHE A 50 20.96 -16.40 -0.10
N THR A 51 21.83 -15.61 -0.72
CA THR A 51 23.06 -16.12 -1.36
C THR A 51 24.30 -16.01 -0.47
N ALA A 52 24.37 -14.99 0.40
CA ALA A 52 25.55 -14.70 1.22
C ALA A 52 25.27 -14.73 2.73
N ALA A 53 24.01 -14.97 3.13
CA ALA A 53 23.55 -15.01 4.52
C ALA A 53 23.99 -13.80 5.37
N LYS A 54 24.21 -12.64 4.73
CA LYS A 54 24.66 -11.42 5.38
C LYS A 54 24.06 -10.18 4.70
N PRO A 55 23.80 -9.09 5.44
CA PRO A 55 23.31 -7.85 4.85
C PRO A 55 24.43 -7.18 4.04
N ILE A 56 24.25 -7.08 2.72
CA ILE A 56 25.19 -6.39 1.83
C ILE A 56 24.50 -5.14 1.27
N LYS A 57 25.15 -3.97 1.37
CA LYS A 57 24.61 -2.76 0.75
C LYS A 57 24.63 -2.86 -0.78
N GLY A 58 23.51 -2.53 -1.38
CA GLY A 58 23.39 -2.39 -2.82
C GLY A 58 23.99 -1.09 -3.34
N GLN A 59 24.28 -1.06 -4.63
CA GLN A 59 24.94 0.06 -5.31
C GLN A 59 23.95 0.77 -6.25
N LYS A 60 24.05 2.09 -6.39
CA LYS A 60 23.18 2.86 -7.31
C LYS A 60 23.28 2.40 -8.77
N LYS A 61 24.43 1.85 -9.19
CA LYS A 61 24.63 1.30 -10.53
C LYS A 61 23.83 0.01 -10.80
N PHE A 62 23.42 -0.69 -9.75
CA PHE A 62 22.60 -1.89 -9.82
C PHE A 62 21.27 -1.59 -9.12
N GLU A 63 20.44 -0.78 -9.78
CA GLU A 63 19.15 -0.35 -9.25
C GLU A 63 18.00 -0.83 -10.16
N TYR A 64 16.90 -1.25 -9.55
CA TYR A 64 15.67 -1.64 -10.24
C TYR A 64 14.46 -1.04 -9.56
N ARG A 65 13.46 -0.63 -10.33
CA ARG A 65 12.19 -0.12 -9.80
C ARG A 65 11.15 -1.21 -9.85
N TRP A 66 10.59 -1.53 -8.68
CA TRP A 66 9.53 -2.53 -8.55
C TRP A 66 8.64 -2.22 -7.36
N GLN A 67 7.32 -2.33 -7.54
CA GLN A 67 6.29 -1.96 -6.56
C GLN A 67 6.50 -0.57 -5.93
N GLY A 68 6.78 0.44 -6.77
CA GLY A 68 6.95 1.83 -6.33
C GLY A 68 8.30 2.14 -5.65
N ALA A 69 9.12 1.13 -5.35
CA ALA A 69 10.39 1.31 -4.64
C ALA A 69 11.63 1.12 -5.55
N LYS A 70 12.73 1.77 -5.17
CA LYS A 70 14.06 1.55 -5.76
C LYS A 70 14.81 0.47 -4.99
N TRP A 71 15.03 -0.67 -5.63
CA TRP A 71 15.78 -1.81 -5.11
C TRP A 71 17.23 -1.70 -5.56
N ARG A 72 18.18 -1.94 -4.66
CA ARG A 72 19.61 -1.89 -4.98
C ARG A 72 20.28 -3.22 -4.71
N PHE A 73 21.23 -3.56 -5.57
CA PHE A 73 21.92 -4.86 -5.52
C PHE A 73 23.42 -4.67 -5.41
N SER A 74 24.08 -5.66 -4.81
CA SER A 74 25.53 -5.68 -4.62
C SER A 74 26.27 -6.07 -5.91
N SER A 75 25.60 -6.80 -6.81
CA SER A 75 26.11 -7.26 -8.10
C SER A 75 25.05 -7.16 -9.21
N ALA A 76 25.50 -7.21 -10.46
CA ALA A 76 24.60 -7.33 -11.61
C ALA A 76 23.84 -8.67 -11.61
N GLU A 77 24.46 -9.76 -11.15
CA GLU A 77 23.83 -11.07 -11.04
C GLU A 77 22.64 -11.06 -10.07
N ASN A 78 22.78 -10.42 -8.91
CA ASN A 78 21.69 -10.29 -7.95
C ASN A 78 20.54 -9.42 -8.49
N LEU A 79 20.86 -8.38 -9.27
CA LEU A 79 19.86 -7.58 -9.98
C LEU A 79 19.04 -8.45 -10.95
N GLU A 80 19.70 -9.30 -11.75
CA GLU A 80 19.01 -10.18 -12.70
C GLU A 80 18.19 -11.26 -11.98
N LEU A 81 18.71 -11.85 -10.90
CA LEU A 81 17.94 -12.78 -10.06
C LEU A 81 16.67 -12.14 -9.51
N PHE A 82 16.77 -10.91 -9.01
CA PHE A 82 15.60 -10.18 -8.51
C PHE A 82 14.60 -9.88 -9.61
N LYS A 83 15.04 -9.43 -10.79
CA LYS A 83 14.14 -9.17 -11.94
C LYS A 83 13.37 -10.43 -12.36
N ALA A 84 14.04 -11.59 -12.32
CA ALA A 84 13.43 -12.86 -12.71
C ALA A 84 12.36 -13.34 -11.73
N ALA A 85 12.52 -13.07 -10.42
CA ALA A 85 11.59 -13.55 -9.39
C ALA A 85 11.53 -12.60 -8.18
N PRO A 86 10.99 -11.37 -8.33
CA PRO A 86 11.07 -10.35 -7.29
C PRO A 86 10.35 -10.77 -6.01
N GLU A 87 9.21 -11.47 -6.13
CA GLU A 87 8.43 -11.98 -5.00
C GLU A 87 9.17 -13.03 -4.15
N LYS A 88 10.19 -13.69 -4.70
CA LYS A 88 11.03 -14.66 -3.97
C LYS A 88 12.00 -13.96 -3.01
N TYR A 89 12.46 -12.76 -3.39
CA TYR A 89 13.54 -12.06 -2.69
C TYR A 89 13.03 -10.85 -1.90
N ALA A 90 11.94 -10.22 -2.34
CA ALA A 90 11.31 -9.14 -1.60
C ALA A 90 10.72 -9.66 -0.27
N PRO A 91 10.84 -8.92 0.84
CA PRO A 91 10.20 -9.31 2.09
C PRO A 91 8.68 -9.37 1.97
N GLN A 92 8.05 -10.43 2.49
CA GLN A 92 6.60 -10.66 2.37
C GLN A 92 5.74 -9.57 3.02
N TYR A 93 6.25 -8.88 4.03
CA TYR A 93 5.56 -7.78 4.73
C TYR A 93 6.17 -6.42 4.42
N GLY A 94 6.78 -6.25 3.24
CA GLY A 94 7.41 -4.98 2.87
C GLY A 94 8.67 -4.64 3.65
N GLY A 95 9.13 -5.50 4.57
CA GLY A 95 10.39 -5.36 5.31
C GLY A 95 10.27 -4.46 6.54
N TYR A 96 9.16 -4.59 7.29
CA TYR A 96 9.01 -4.02 8.65
C TYR A 96 9.88 -4.78 9.65
#